data_AF-A0A1Y5NDQ7-F1
#
_entry.id   AF-A0A1Y5NDQ7-F1
#
_cell.length_a   1.000
_cell.length_b   1.000
_cell.length_c   1.000
_cell.angle_alpha   90.00
_cell.angle_beta   90.00
_cell.angle_gamma   90.00
#
_symmetry.space_group_name_H-M   'P 1'
#
loop_
_entity.id
_entity.type
_entity.pdbx_description
1 polymer ?
#
loop_
_entity_poly.entity_id
_entity_poly.type
_entity_poly.pdbx_seq_one_letter_code
_entity_poly.pdbx_strand_id
1 'polypeptide(L)'
;MKPLKPKYDKLSEEDFYLGFMLIVKKLNPSLSKAIKEGETSKQTDEALDVALNFYDTSLQLAREINELEDKIRRLKSKPSSNAPQRKKG
;
A
#
# COMPACT_ATOMS: atom_id res chain seq x y z
N MET A 1 5.80 -21.03 2.80
CA MET A 1 5.58 -19.74 3.52
C MET A 1 4.31 -19.13 2.95
N LYS A 2 3.28 -18.80 3.74
CA LYS A 2 2.18 -18.00 3.19
C LYS A 2 2.78 -16.64 2.79
N PRO A 3 2.46 -16.08 1.61
CA PRO A 3 2.89 -14.72 1.28
C PRO A 3 2.44 -13.84 2.43
N LEU A 4 3.36 -13.09 3.05
CA LEU A 4 2.98 -12.01 3.94
C LEU A 4 2.10 -11.10 3.09
N LYS A 5 0.78 -11.12 3.31
CA LYS A 5 -0.11 -10.12 2.72
C LYS A 5 0.47 -8.78 3.14
N PRO A 6 0.97 -7.96 2.20
CA PRO A 6 1.56 -6.69 2.58
C PRO A 6 0.45 -5.86 3.22
N LYS A 7 0.73 -5.30 4.38
CA LYS A 7 -0.22 -4.47 5.12
C LYS A 7 -0.20 -3.05 4.53
N TYR A 8 -0.63 -2.94 3.28
CA TYR A 8 -0.71 -1.65 2.55
C TYR A 8 -1.63 -0.64 3.26
N ASP A 9 -2.55 -1.12 4.10
CA ASP A 9 -3.36 -0.32 5.01
C ASP A 9 -2.53 0.43 6.08
N LYS A 10 -1.30 -0.03 6.36
CA LYS A 10 -0.45 0.51 7.43
C LYS A 10 0.80 1.22 6.95
N LEU A 11 1.05 1.23 5.64
CA LEU A 11 2.20 1.89 5.04
C LEU A 11 1.80 3.25 4.51
N SER A 12 2.72 4.20 4.57
CA SER A 12 2.62 5.55 4.00
C SER A 12 3.65 5.75 2.88
N GLU A 13 3.49 6.83 2.12
CA GLU A 13 4.52 7.31 1.18
C GLU A 13 5.88 7.52 1.86
N GLU A 14 5.90 8.01 3.10
CA GLU A 14 7.12 8.22 3.89
C GLU A 14 7.83 6.89 4.23
N ASP A 15 7.08 5.84 4.56
CA ASP A 15 7.63 4.50 4.79
C ASP A 15 8.33 3.97 3.52
N PHE A 16 7.74 4.22 2.36
CA PHE A 16 8.35 3.89 1.08
C PHE A 16 9.60 4.73 0.80
N TYR A 17 9.54 6.04 1.02
CA TYR A 17 10.71 6.91 0.85
C TYR A 17 11.89 6.45 1.72
N LEU A 18 11.65 6.15 3.00
CA LEU A 18 12.67 5.63 3.91
C LEU A 18 13.23 4.28 3.43
N GLY A 19 12.37 3.35 3.03
CA GLY A 19 12.78 2.06 2.48
C GLY A 19 13.62 2.19 1.21
N PHE A 20 13.17 3.04 0.29
CA PHE A 20 13.89 3.39 -0.93
C PHE A 20 15.27 3.96 -0.60
N MET A 21 15.36 4.94 0.30
CA MET A 21 16.63 5.56 0.69
C MET A 21 17.59 4.56 1.34
N LEU A 22 17.10 3.56 2.09
CA LEU A 22 17.95 2.49 2.61
C LEU A 22 18.54 1.61 1.50
N ILE A 23 17.75 1.28 0.48
CA ILE A 23 18.19 0.51 -0.69
C ILE A 23 19.20 1.32 -1.50
N VAL A 24 18.89 2.58 -1.80
CA VAL A 24 19.79 3.48 -2.53
C VAL A 24 21.09 3.66 -1.76
N LYS A 25 21.06 3.90 -0.46
CA LYS A 25 22.28 4.01 0.36
C LYS A 25 23.15 2.76 0.27
N LYS A 26 22.55 1.58 0.18
CA LYS A 26 23.28 0.31 0.08
C LYS A 26 23.86 0.06 -1.32
N LEU A 27 23.10 0.36 -2.37
CA LEU A 27 23.46 0.05 -3.75
C LEU A 27 24.24 1.18 -4.45
N ASN A 28 23.92 2.43 -4.12
CA ASN A 28 24.50 3.62 -4.70
C ASN A 28 24.60 4.76 -3.66
N PRO A 29 25.63 4.74 -2.79
CA PRO A 29 25.81 5.72 -1.72
C PRO A 29 25.96 7.16 -2.22
N SER A 30 26.56 7.38 -3.40
CA SER A 30 26.72 8.72 -3.97
C SER A 30 25.37 9.30 -4.38
N LEU A 31 24.49 8.51 -4.99
CA LEU A 31 23.12 8.93 -5.27
C LEU A 31 22.35 9.25 -3.98
N SER A 32 22.49 8.41 -2.93
CA SER A 32 21.87 8.70 -1.64
C SER A 32 22.35 10.01 -1.04
N LYS A 33 23.62 10.38 -1.25
CA LYS A 33 24.18 11.65 -0.79
C LYS A 33 23.61 12.81 -1.61
N ALA A 34 23.63 12.71 -2.94
CA ALA A 34 23.11 13.73 -3.84
C ALA A 34 21.62 14.05 -3.58
N ILE A 35 20.79 13.02 -3.38
CA ILE A 35 19.35 13.21 -3.06
C ILE A 35 19.18 13.99 -1.74
N LYS A 36 20.01 13.68 -0.72
CA LYS A 36 19.91 14.35 0.59
C LYS A 36 20.40 15.79 0.57
N GLU A 37 21.41 16.07 -0.24
CA GLU A 37 22.01 17.40 -0.37
C GLU A 37 21.29 18.28 -1.40
N GLY A 38 20.32 17.72 -2.14
CA GLY A 38 19.61 18.44 -3.21
C GLY A 38 20.49 18.72 -4.42
N GLU A 39 21.54 17.91 -4.62
CA GLU A 39 22.50 18.02 -5.73
C GLU A 39 22.10 17.14 -6.93
N THR A 40 20.84 16.69 -6.96
CA THR A 40 20.26 15.92 -8.05
C THR A 40 19.88 16.81 -9.23
N SER A 41 19.79 16.20 -10.41
CA SER A 41 19.25 16.90 -11.57
C SER A 41 17.73 17.00 -11.46
N LYS A 42 17.14 18.03 -12.09
CA LYS A 42 15.69 18.19 -12.17
C LYS A 42 14.97 16.92 -12.67
N GLN A 43 15.55 16.24 -13.67
CA GLN A 43 15.00 14.98 -14.18
C GLN A 43 14.99 13.86 -13.12
N THR A 44 16.00 13.82 -12.25
CA THR A 44 16.07 12.84 -11.17
C THR A 44 15.02 13.14 -10.10
N ASP A 45 14.83 14.42 -9.76
CA ASP A 45 13.82 14.86 -8.81
C ASP A 45 12.40 14.54 -9.31
N GLU A 46 12.12 14.84 -10.58
CA GLU A 46 10.84 14.51 -11.23
C GLU A 46 10.60 12.99 -11.26
N ALA A 47 11.64 12.19 -11.54
CA ALA A 47 11.52 10.73 -11.53
C ALA A 47 11.22 10.19 -10.12
N LEU A 48 11.83 10.78 -9.09
CA LEU A 48 11.57 10.42 -7.69
C LEU A 48 10.16 10.81 -7.28
N ASP A 49 9.70 12.01 -7.64
CA ASP A 49 8.33 12.49 -7.37
C ASP A 49 7.28 11.58 -8.03
N VAL A 50 7.47 11.20 -9.30
CA VAL A 50 6.58 10.25 -9.99
C VAL A 50 6.55 8.90 -9.27
N ALA A 51 7.69 8.40 -8.79
CA ALA A 51 7.75 7.13 -8.08
C ALA A 51 7.01 7.16 -6.73
N LEU A 52 7.14 8.27 -5.98
CA LEU A 52 6.43 8.50 -4.72
C LEU A 52 4.91 8.58 -4.96
N ASN A 53 4.48 9.39 -5.94
CA ASN A 53 3.07 9.53 -6.30
C ASN A 53 2.44 8.20 -6.76
N PHE A 54 3.17 7.39 -7.55
CA PHE A 54 2.72 6.07 -7.97
C PHE A 54 2.53 5.13 -6.77
N TYR A 55 3.44 5.18 -5.79
CA TYR A 55 3.35 4.37 -4.59
C TYR A 55 2.14 4.77 -3.73
N ASP A 56 1.93 6.07 -3.48
CA ASP A 56 0.79 6.54 -2.69
C ASP A 56 -0.55 6.19 -3.35
N THR A 57 -0.67 6.40 -4.66
CA THR A 57 -1.85 5.99 -5.44
C THR A 57 -2.10 4.48 -5.33
N SER A 58 -1.03 3.68 -5.40
CA SER A 58 -1.14 2.23 -5.26
C SER A 58 -1.60 1.82 -3.85
N LEU A 59 -1.15 2.52 -2.80
CA LEU A 59 -1.62 2.29 -1.43
C LEU A 59 -3.11 2.62 -1.28
N GLN A 60 -3.56 3.74 -1.85
CA GLN A 60 -4.96 4.12 -1.82
C GLN A 60 -5.83 3.03 -2.46
N LEU A 61 -5.47 2.58 -3.67
CA LEU A 61 -6.19 1.51 -4.36
C LEU A 61 -6.22 0.21 -3.54
N ALA A 62 -5.09 -0.17 -2.92
CA ALA A 62 -5.04 -1.36 -2.09
C ALA A 62 -5.97 -1.27 -0.86
N ARG A 63 -6.09 -0.08 -0.24
CA ARG A 63 -7.03 0.16 0.86
C ARG A 63 -8.48 0.02 0.40
N GLU A 64 -8.84 0.64 -0.72
CA GLU A 64 -10.19 0.56 -1.29
C GLU A 64 -10.59 -0.88 -1.63
N ILE A 65 -9.69 -1.66 -2.23
CA ILE A 65 -9.91 -3.08 -2.52
C ILE A 65 -10.16 -3.87 -1.24
N ASN A 66 -9.34 -3.67 -0.20
CA ASN A 66 -9.52 -4.36 1.08
C ASN A 66 -10.87 -4.02 1.74
N GLU A 67 -11.29 -2.75 1.69
CA GLU A 67 -12.61 -2.34 2.20
C GLU A 67 -13.76 -3.00 1.43
N LEU A 68 -13.63 -3.12 0.11
CA LEU A 68 -14.63 -3.79 -0.73
C LEU A 68 -14.70 -5.29 -0.43
N GLU A 69 -13.56 -5.98 -0.28
CA GLU A 69 -13.51 -7.38 0.14
C GLU A 69 -14.21 -7.58 1.49
N ASP A 70 -13.97 -6.68 2.44
CA ASP A 70 -14.58 -6.70 3.76
C ASP A 70 -16.09 -6.49 3.72
N LYS A 71 -16.57 -5.54 2.90
CA LYS A 71 -18.01 -5.32 2.65
C LYS A 71 -18.66 -6.56 2.04
N ILE A 72 -18.05 -7.17 1.02
CA ILE A 72 -18.54 -8.39 0.38
C ILE A 72 -18.62 -9.55 1.38
N ARG A 73 -17.59 -9.72 2.23
CA ARG A 73 -17.57 -10.76 3.27
C ARG A 73 -18.72 -10.58 4.26
N ARG A 74 -18.96 -9.35 4.73
CA ARG A 74 -20.07 -9.03 5.65
C ARG A 74 -21.44 -9.32 5.01
N LEU A 75 -21.62 -8.95 3.74
CA LEU A 75 -22.85 -9.22 3.00
C LEU A 75 -23.12 -10.72 2.83
N LYS A 76 -22.09 -11.51 2.49
CA LYS A 76 -22.22 -12.98 2.41
C LYS A 76 -22.48 -13.64 3.77
N SER A 77 -21.99 -13.05 4.86
CA SER A 77 -22.16 -13.58 6.22
C SER A 77 -23.50 -13.23 6.87
N LYS A 78 -24.27 -12.29 6.32
CA LYS A 78 -25.63 -12.02 6.82
C LYS A 78 -26.50 -13.26 6.57
N PRO A 79 -27.15 -13.82 7.61
CA PRO A 79 -28.13 -14.87 7.40
C PRO A 79 -29.23 -14.30 6.49
N SER A 80 -29.63 -15.05 5.48
CA SER A 80 -30.83 -14.72 4.72
C SER A 80 -31.99 -14.58 5.71
N SER A 81 -32.56 -13.39 5.84
CA SER A 81 -33.74 -13.11 6.67
C SER A 81 -34.97 -13.92 6.24
N ASN A 82 -34.88 -14.64 5.12
CA ASN A 82 -35.92 -15.52 4.58
C ASN A 82 -35.66 -17.01 4.84
N ALA A 83 -34.66 -17.38 5.66
CA ALA A 83 -34.54 -18.77 6.10
C ALA A 83 -35.78 -19.13 6.95
N PRO A 84 -36.66 -20.05 6.51
CA PRO A 84 -37.86 -20.36 7.25
C PRO A 84 -37.46 -20.83 8.65
N GLN A 85 -37.92 -20.09 9.67
CA GLN A 85 -37.77 -20.52 11.06
C GLN A 85 -38.44 -21.88 11.18
N ARG A 86 -37.62 -22.92 11.27
CA ARG A 86 -38.09 -24.28 11.52
C ARG A 86 -38.74 -24.25 12.91
N LYS A 87 -40.08 -24.14 12.95
CA LYS A 87 -40.85 -24.28 14.19
C LYS A 87 -40.48 -25.63 14.79
N LYS A 88 -39.75 -25.62 15.90
CA LYS A 88 -39.67 -26.79 16.77
C LYS A 88 -41.05 -26.95 17.39
N GLY A 89 -41.57 -28.18 17.31
CA GLY A 89 -42.93 -28.56 17.66
C GLY A 89 -43.29 -28.32 19.12
#